data_AF-A0A7X5L8F1-F1
#
_entry.id   AF-A0A7X5L8F1-F1
#
_cell.length_a   1.000
_cell.length_b   1.000
_cell.length_c   1.000
_cell.angle_alpha   90.00
_cell.angle_beta   90.00
_cell.angle_gamma   90.00
#
_symmetry.space_group_name_H-M   'P 1'
#
loop_
_entity.id
_entity.type
_entity.pdbx_description
1 polymer ?
#
loop_
_entity_poly.entity_id
_entity_poly.type
_entity_poly.pdbx_seq_one_letter_code
_entity_poly.pdbx_strand_id
1 'polypeptide(L)'
;MIAASGNKTKIRGMYEPLNEEIDFKTVWGNHAFTDEECKKLLKGESVTFLATSSTGMTYIATGKLEYQSYNGKKFWGFKRNLETEENDRTRDRELSLNSKLFQKKEKIKGVYTPTNEIVQFNRKWAGHLFSDDECRQLLNGLSITFTAVSRNGQLFTVTGSLQQQKYKGKDYWGFARDADAIPNEWQGHCFTVQELEELRNGDTIYIPDAISSRSNRPLRCTLCYTQVNGKKKLVPVRV
;
A
#
# COMPACT_ATOMS: atom_id res chain seq x y z
N MET A 1 5.72 -45.62 11.55
CA MET A 1 6.20 -44.74 12.64
C MET A 1 7.09 -43.68 12.04
N ILE A 2 6.71 -42.41 12.14
CA ILE A 2 7.57 -41.30 11.70
C ILE A 2 8.16 -40.70 12.98
N ALA A 3 9.43 -41.00 13.24
CA ALA A 3 10.14 -40.49 14.41
C ALA A 3 10.46 -39.00 14.19
N ALA A 4 9.94 -38.15 15.08
CA ALA A 4 10.28 -36.74 15.13
C ALA A 4 11.67 -36.58 15.74
N SER A 5 12.61 -36.03 14.97
CA SER A 5 13.92 -35.60 15.47
C SER A 5 14.41 -34.40 14.67
N GLY A 6 14.57 -33.28 15.37
CA GLY A 6 15.47 -32.15 15.09
C GLY A 6 15.44 -31.55 13.68
N ASN A 7 14.79 -30.40 13.52
CA ASN A 7 15.08 -29.36 12.50
C ASN A 7 15.43 -29.89 11.08
N LYS A 8 14.66 -30.86 10.58
CA LYS A 8 14.85 -31.44 9.25
C LYS A 8 14.18 -30.56 8.19
N THR A 9 14.96 -29.65 7.60
CA THR A 9 14.58 -28.90 6.39
C THR A 9 14.59 -29.77 5.12
N LYS A 10 14.80 -31.08 5.25
CA LYS A 10 14.87 -32.06 4.15
C LYS A 10 14.10 -33.32 4.49
N ILE A 11 13.38 -33.84 3.50
CA ILE A 11 12.69 -35.13 3.53
C ILE A 11 13.27 -36.04 2.44
N ARG A 12 13.32 -37.34 2.72
CA ARG A 12 13.66 -38.40 1.76
C ARG A 12 12.40 -39.19 1.43
N GLY A 13 12.19 -39.47 0.15
CA GLY A 13 11.05 -40.25 -0.30
C GLY A 13 11.24 -40.81 -1.70
N MET A 14 10.44 -41.82 -2.03
CA MET A 14 10.39 -42.41 -3.37
C MET A 14 9.61 -41.49 -4.30
N TYR A 15 10.24 -41.04 -5.38
CA TYR A 15 9.59 -40.25 -6.42
C TYR A 15 8.98 -41.20 -7.46
N GLU A 16 7.65 -41.38 -7.39
CA GLU A 16 6.93 -42.36 -8.20
C GLU A 16 7.13 -42.20 -9.72
N PRO A 17 7.19 -40.98 -10.30
CA PRO A 17 7.33 -40.83 -11.76
C PRO A 17 8.63 -41.34 -12.36
N LEU A 18 9.71 -41.37 -11.58
CA LEU A 18 11.02 -41.91 -12.00
C LEU A 18 11.38 -43.21 -11.28
N ASN A 19 10.56 -43.62 -10.30
CA ASN A 19 10.83 -44.74 -9.43
C ASN A 19 12.24 -44.67 -8.78
N GLU A 20 12.62 -43.47 -8.32
CA GLU A 20 13.92 -43.18 -7.70
C GLU A 20 13.76 -42.62 -6.28
N GLU A 21 14.67 -42.96 -5.36
CA GLU A 21 14.70 -42.35 -4.03
C GLU A 21 15.39 -40.98 -4.10
N ILE A 22 14.66 -39.94 -3.72
CA ILE A 22 15.14 -38.55 -3.78
C ILE A 22 15.10 -37.89 -2.40
N ASP A 23 15.99 -36.92 -2.19
CA ASP A 23 15.88 -35.97 -1.07
C ASP A 23 15.60 -34.57 -1.58
N PHE A 24 14.62 -33.90 -0.99
CA PHE A 24 14.30 -32.51 -1.29
C PHE A 24 14.03 -31.71 -0.02
N LYS A 25 14.14 -30.39 -0.13
CA LYS A 25 13.88 -29.50 1.00
C LYS A 25 12.38 -29.34 1.25
N THR A 26 11.96 -29.44 2.50
CA THR A 26 10.56 -29.22 2.95
C THR A 26 10.20 -27.75 3.07
N VAL A 27 11.10 -26.84 2.69
CA VAL A 27 10.89 -25.39 2.72
C VAL A 27 11.27 -24.80 1.37
N TRP A 28 10.41 -23.96 0.83
CA TRP A 28 10.64 -23.21 -0.40
C TRP A 28 10.27 -21.74 -0.20
N GLY A 29 11.26 -20.85 -0.33
CA GLY A 29 11.09 -19.43 0.01
C GLY A 29 10.70 -19.25 1.47
N ASN A 30 9.49 -18.74 1.71
CA ASN A 30 8.90 -18.56 3.04
C ASN A 30 7.79 -19.58 3.36
N HIS A 31 7.57 -20.59 2.50
CA HIS A 31 6.56 -21.63 2.69
C HIS A 31 7.20 -22.92 3.19
N ALA A 32 6.61 -23.53 4.22
CA ALA A 32 6.95 -24.86 4.70
C ALA A 32 5.89 -25.85 4.21
N PHE A 33 6.30 -26.85 3.45
CA PHE A 33 5.40 -27.86 2.91
C PHE A 33 4.82 -28.72 4.03
N THR A 34 3.51 -28.92 3.98
CA THR A 34 2.81 -29.88 4.84
C THR A 34 3.11 -31.32 4.40
N ASP A 35 2.84 -32.31 5.25
CA ASP A 35 3.03 -33.72 4.91
C ASP A 35 2.19 -34.15 3.70
N GLU A 36 1.00 -33.56 3.52
CA GLU A 36 0.14 -33.82 2.37
C GLU A 36 0.73 -33.26 1.07
N GLU A 37 1.28 -32.04 1.11
CA GLU A 37 1.98 -31.45 -0.02
C GLU A 37 3.22 -32.26 -0.38
N CYS A 38 3.99 -32.72 0.61
CA CYS A 38 5.16 -33.57 0.38
C CYS A 38 4.78 -34.89 -0.31
N LYS A 39 3.67 -35.52 0.09
CA LYS A 39 3.16 -36.73 -0.57
C LYS A 39 2.79 -36.47 -2.02
N LYS A 40 2.06 -35.39 -2.31
CA LYS A 40 1.70 -35.00 -3.68
C LYS A 40 2.94 -34.74 -4.53
N LEU A 41 3.91 -34.02 -3.99
CA LEU A 41 5.19 -33.76 -4.64
C LEU A 41 5.96 -35.04 -4.97
N LEU A 42 5.99 -36.03 -4.08
CA LEU A 42 6.63 -37.33 -4.31
C LEU A 42 5.92 -38.17 -5.40
N LYS A 43 4.62 -37.96 -5.59
CA LYS A 43 3.85 -38.57 -6.70
C LYS A 43 4.06 -37.87 -8.04
N GLY A 44 4.81 -36.77 -8.08
CA GLY A 44 4.96 -35.92 -9.28
C GLY A 44 3.79 -34.98 -9.53
N GLU A 45 2.85 -34.86 -8.59
CA GLU A 45 1.74 -33.93 -8.70
C GLU A 45 2.19 -32.49 -8.43
N SER A 46 1.43 -31.53 -8.98
CA SER A 46 1.68 -30.12 -8.70
C SER A 46 1.01 -29.69 -7.40
N VAL A 47 1.73 -28.94 -6.57
CA VAL A 47 1.20 -28.29 -5.37
C VAL A 47 1.12 -26.79 -5.60
N THR A 48 0.13 -26.17 -4.98
CA THR A 48 -0.16 -24.73 -5.11
C THR A 48 -0.26 -24.12 -3.72
N PHE A 49 0.56 -23.11 -3.45
CA PHE A 49 0.61 -22.42 -2.17
C PHE A 49 0.93 -20.93 -2.35
N LEU A 50 0.74 -20.15 -1.28
CA LEU A 50 1.06 -18.72 -1.28
C LEU A 50 2.53 -18.50 -0.91
N ALA A 51 3.26 -17.81 -1.76
CA ALA A 51 4.65 -17.42 -1.55
C ALA A 51 4.80 -15.90 -1.47
N THR A 52 5.91 -15.43 -0.88
CA THR A 52 6.25 -14.00 -0.82
C THR A 52 7.55 -13.75 -1.56
N SER A 53 7.56 -12.74 -2.43
CA SER A 53 8.74 -12.28 -3.17
C SER A 53 9.70 -11.49 -2.26
N SER A 54 10.95 -11.33 -2.68
CA SER A 54 11.94 -10.47 -2.02
C SER A 54 11.50 -9.00 -1.91
N THR A 55 10.55 -8.57 -2.74
CA THR A 55 9.94 -7.23 -2.70
C THR A 55 8.73 -7.12 -1.76
N GLY A 56 8.39 -8.19 -1.03
CA GLY A 56 7.24 -8.24 -0.11
C GLY A 56 5.88 -8.44 -0.79
N MET A 57 5.85 -8.71 -2.10
CA MET A 57 4.61 -9.04 -2.81
C MET A 57 4.30 -10.53 -2.66
N THR A 58 3.08 -10.87 -2.24
CA THR A 58 2.59 -12.24 -2.22
C THR A 58 2.13 -12.67 -3.61
N TYR A 59 2.40 -13.93 -3.97
CA TYR A 59 1.99 -14.54 -5.24
C TYR A 59 1.68 -16.01 -5.05
N ILE A 60 0.84 -16.59 -5.91
CA ILE A 60 0.58 -18.03 -5.91
C ILE A 60 1.74 -18.74 -6.63
N ALA A 61 2.32 -19.74 -5.97
CA ALA A 61 3.33 -20.60 -6.55
C ALA A 61 2.71 -21.97 -6.83
N THR A 62 2.47 -22.28 -8.10
CA THR A 62 2.09 -23.63 -8.56
C THR A 62 3.28 -24.30 -9.23
N GLY A 63 3.57 -25.53 -8.85
CA GLY A 63 4.72 -26.25 -9.39
C GLY A 63 4.82 -27.68 -8.88
N LYS A 64 5.88 -28.37 -9.30
CA LYS A 64 6.16 -29.77 -8.95
C LYS A 64 7.63 -29.95 -8.61
N LEU A 65 8.03 -31.14 -8.15
CA LEU A 65 9.44 -31.46 -8.00
C LEU A 65 10.10 -31.63 -9.37
N GLU A 66 11.24 -30.99 -9.54
CA GLU A 66 12.07 -31.15 -10.72
C GLU A 66 13.55 -31.18 -10.32
N TYR A 67 14.34 -31.87 -11.14
CA TYR A 67 15.79 -31.94 -10.98
C TYR A 67 16.43 -30.62 -11.43
N GLN A 68 17.14 -29.96 -10.52
CA GLN A 68 17.71 -28.64 -10.72
C GLN A 68 19.22 -28.61 -10.44
N SER A 69 19.93 -27.64 -11.04
CA SER A 69 21.36 -27.43 -10.86
C SER A 69 21.62 -25.98 -10.44
N TYR A 70 22.33 -25.79 -9.34
CA TYR A 70 22.75 -24.46 -8.88
C TYR A 70 24.21 -24.52 -8.42
N ASN A 71 25.06 -23.62 -8.93
CA ASN A 71 26.51 -23.60 -8.67
C ASN A 71 27.18 -24.99 -8.85
N GLY A 72 26.78 -25.73 -9.88
CA GLY A 72 27.33 -27.06 -10.18
C GLY A 72 26.85 -28.20 -9.27
N LYS A 73 26.03 -27.90 -8.25
CA LYS A 73 25.40 -28.92 -7.39
C LYS A 73 24.00 -29.24 -7.92
N LYS A 74 23.77 -30.52 -8.20
CA LYS A 74 22.48 -31.05 -8.64
C LYS A 74 21.63 -31.44 -7.44
N PHE A 75 20.35 -31.09 -7.44
CA PHE A 75 19.42 -31.41 -6.36
C PHE A 75 17.98 -31.49 -6.85
N TRP A 76 17.16 -32.26 -6.16
CA TRP A 76 15.71 -32.25 -6.33
C TRP A 76 15.08 -31.10 -5.55
N GLY A 77 14.23 -30.32 -6.21
CA GLY A 77 13.58 -29.18 -5.58
C GLY A 77 12.30 -28.76 -6.29
N PHE A 78 11.46 -28.04 -5.57
CA PHE A 78 10.24 -27.47 -6.13
C PHE A 78 10.58 -26.45 -7.23
N LYS A 79 10.00 -26.64 -8.41
CA LYS A 79 10.10 -25.72 -9.54
C LYS A 79 8.71 -25.22 -9.91
N ARG A 80 8.55 -23.90 -9.90
CA ARG A 80 7.32 -23.24 -10.33
C ARG A 80 7.12 -23.44 -11.83
N ASN A 81 5.91 -23.78 -12.25
CA ASN A 81 5.57 -23.76 -13.67
C ASN A 81 5.39 -22.31 -14.11
N LEU A 82 6.25 -21.83 -15.01
CA LEU A 82 6.23 -20.45 -15.52
C LEU A 82 5.32 -20.28 -16.75
N GLU A 83 4.88 -21.38 -17.35
CA GLU A 83 4.11 -21.39 -18.61
C GLU A 83 2.64 -20.96 -18.41
N THR A 84 2.23 -20.71 -17.16
CA THR A 84 0.89 -20.24 -16.78
C THR A 84 0.85 -18.77 -16.37
N GLU A 85 1.65 -17.88 -16.99
CA GLU A 85 1.58 -16.43 -16.71
C GLU A 85 0.16 -15.83 -16.87
N GLU A 86 -0.66 -16.38 -17.77
CA GLU A 86 -2.06 -15.95 -17.97
C GLU A 86 -3.06 -16.61 -17.00
N ASN A 87 -2.82 -17.87 -16.62
CA ASN A 87 -3.66 -18.59 -15.66
C ASN A 87 -3.41 -18.14 -14.21
N ASP A 88 -2.17 -17.80 -13.86
CA ASP A 88 -1.81 -17.25 -12.55
C ASP A 88 -2.44 -15.88 -12.34
N ARG A 89 -2.44 -14.98 -13.34
CA ARG A 89 -3.15 -13.68 -13.22
C ARG A 89 -4.65 -13.80 -13.00
N THR A 90 -5.27 -14.83 -13.56
CA THR A 90 -6.72 -15.05 -13.47
C THR A 90 -7.10 -15.70 -12.14
N ARG A 91 -6.31 -16.67 -11.65
CA ARG A 91 -6.48 -17.29 -10.32
C ARG A 91 -5.99 -16.41 -9.16
N ASP A 92 -4.98 -15.58 -9.36
CA ASP A 92 -4.55 -14.47 -8.48
C ASP A 92 -5.62 -13.38 -8.37
N ARG A 93 -6.67 -13.40 -9.21
CA ARG A 93 -7.81 -12.49 -9.10
C ARG A 93 -8.95 -13.11 -8.30
N GLU A 94 -9.15 -14.42 -8.45
CA GLU A 94 -10.31 -15.16 -7.92
C GLU A 94 -10.05 -15.72 -6.50
N LEU A 95 -8.86 -16.25 -6.19
CA LEU A 95 -8.50 -16.73 -4.84
C LEU A 95 -8.01 -15.61 -3.91
N SER A 96 -7.53 -14.53 -4.51
CA SER A 96 -7.19 -13.25 -3.88
C SER A 96 -8.41 -12.55 -3.27
N LEU A 97 -9.59 -12.72 -3.86
CA LEU A 97 -10.86 -12.29 -3.25
C LEU A 97 -11.21 -13.10 -1.99
N ASN A 98 -10.75 -14.35 -1.88
CA ASN A 98 -11.10 -15.27 -0.79
C ASN A 98 -10.08 -15.30 0.37
N SER A 99 -8.85 -14.85 0.17
CA SER A 99 -7.89 -14.63 1.26
C SER A 99 -7.89 -13.15 1.64
N LYS A 100 -8.10 -12.83 2.91
CA LYS A 100 -8.15 -11.47 3.51
C LYS A 100 -6.91 -10.56 3.25
N LEU A 101 -6.01 -10.93 2.35
CA LEU A 101 -4.73 -10.28 2.04
C LEU A 101 -4.72 -9.52 0.71
N PHE A 102 -5.67 -9.77 -0.20
CA PHE A 102 -5.95 -8.86 -1.29
C PHE A 102 -7.14 -8.00 -0.90
N GLN A 103 -6.87 -6.94 -0.15
CA GLN A 103 -7.82 -5.84 -0.16
C GLN A 103 -7.81 -5.32 -1.59
N LYS A 104 -8.76 -5.77 -2.42
CA LYS A 104 -9.15 -5.06 -3.64
C LYS A 104 -9.18 -3.61 -3.23
N LYS A 105 -8.17 -2.82 -3.63
CA LYS A 105 -8.10 -1.42 -3.25
C LYS A 105 -9.44 -0.86 -3.65
N GLU A 106 -10.25 -0.48 -2.67
CA GLU A 106 -11.62 -0.12 -2.95
C GLU A 106 -11.54 1.08 -3.88
N LYS A 107 -11.97 0.88 -5.13
CA LYS A 107 -11.85 1.92 -6.15
C LYS A 107 -13.18 2.63 -6.18
N ILE A 108 -13.14 3.92 -5.90
CA ILE A 108 -14.29 4.79 -6.09
C ILE A 108 -14.31 5.15 -7.57
N LYS A 109 -15.47 4.94 -8.19
CA LYS A 109 -15.77 5.43 -9.53
C LYS A 109 -16.85 6.50 -9.39
N GLY A 110 -16.62 7.67 -9.97
CA GLY A 110 -17.55 8.78 -9.88
C GLY A 110 -17.32 9.79 -11.00
N VAL A 111 -18.26 10.73 -11.15
CA VAL A 111 -18.12 11.85 -12.08
C VAL A 111 -17.34 12.95 -11.38
N TYR A 112 -16.24 13.38 -11.99
CA TYR A 112 -15.44 14.50 -11.50
C TYR A 112 -16.05 15.80 -12.05
N THR A 113 -16.81 16.51 -11.21
CA THR A 113 -17.60 17.68 -11.65
C THR A 113 -16.82 18.78 -12.35
N PRO A 114 -15.53 19.07 -12.03
CA PRO A 114 -14.80 20.15 -12.71
C PRO A 114 -14.51 19.89 -14.19
N THR A 115 -14.39 18.63 -14.59
CA THR A 115 -14.14 18.23 -16.00
C THR A 115 -15.31 17.45 -16.61
N ASN A 116 -16.29 17.09 -15.78
CA ASN A 116 -17.42 16.24 -16.10
C ASN A 116 -17.03 14.84 -16.63
N GLU A 117 -15.82 14.36 -16.28
CA GLU A 117 -15.31 13.05 -16.69
C GLU A 117 -15.61 11.96 -15.65
N ILE A 118 -15.77 10.71 -16.09
CA ILE A 118 -15.89 9.57 -15.19
C ILE A 118 -14.49 9.11 -14.78
N VAL A 119 -14.13 9.38 -13.52
CA VAL A 119 -12.82 9.07 -12.97
C VAL A 119 -12.89 7.88 -12.03
N GLN A 120 -11.77 7.18 -11.88
CA GLN A 120 -11.64 6.07 -10.94
C GLN A 120 -10.33 6.20 -10.16
N PHE A 121 -10.43 6.24 -8.84
CA PHE A 121 -9.29 6.39 -7.93
C PHE A 121 -9.38 5.42 -6.74
N ASN A 122 -8.28 5.24 -6.01
CA ASN A 122 -8.26 4.38 -4.83
C ASN A 122 -8.84 5.11 -3.61
N ARG A 123 -9.74 4.47 -2.87
CA ARG A 123 -10.35 4.97 -1.61
C ARG A 123 -9.34 5.08 -0.45
N LYS A 124 -8.13 4.55 -0.62
CA LYS A 124 -7.08 4.56 0.40
C LYS A 124 -5.83 5.27 -0.10
N TRP A 125 -5.29 6.18 0.70
CA TRP A 125 -4.05 6.91 0.42
C TRP A 125 -3.19 7.05 1.68
N ALA A 126 -1.89 6.74 1.58
CA ALA A 126 -0.91 6.78 2.69
C ALA A 126 -1.41 6.21 4.05
N GLY A 127 -2.18 5.13 4.01
CA GLY A 127 -2.75 4.50 5.20
C GLY A 127 -4.15 4.99 5.58
N HIS A 128 -4.55 6.19 5.16
CA HIS A 128 -5.88 6.76 5.39
C HIS A 128 -6.91 6.18 4.43
N LEU A 129 -8.10 5.83 4.96
CA LEU A 129 -9.25 5.37 4.18
C LEU A 129 -10.26 6.51 4.10
N PHE A 130 -10.55 6.99 2.90
CA PHE A 130 -11.50 8.07 2.68
C PHE A 130 -12.93 7.63 3.04
N SER A 131 -13.59 8.46 3.83
CA SER A 131 -15.03 8.42 4.07
C SER A 131 -15.81 8.74 2.80
N ASP A 132 -17.10 8.39 2.75
CA ASP A 132 -17.95 8.70 1.60
C ASP A 132 -18.07 10.21 1.37
N ASP A 133 -17.98 11.00 2.44
CA ASP A 133 -18.01 12.45 2.36
C ASP A 133 -16.74 13.02 1.72
N GLU A 134 -15.56 12.58 2.18
CA GLU A 134 -14.29 12.93 1.54
C GLU A 134 -14.25 12.51 0.06
N CYS A 135 -14.82 11.34 -0.28
CA CYS A 135 -14.91 10.90 -1.67
C CYS A 135 -15.79 11.83 -2.52
N ARG A 136 -16.93 12.30 -1.98
CA ARG A 136 -17.78 13.30 -2.66
C ARG A 136 -17.05 14.63 -2.83
N GLN A 137 -16.36 15.10 -1.80
CA GLN A 137 -15.57 16.33 -1.87
C GLN A 137 -14.49 16.22 -2.96
N LEU A 138 -13.75 15.11 -3.01
CA LEU A 138 -12.75 14.86 -4.03
C LEU A 138 -13.34 14.81 -5.45
N LEU A 139 -14.49 14.17 -5.64
CA LEU A 139 -15.21 14.15 -6.93
C LEU A 139 -15.76 15.52 -7.32
N ASN A 140 -16.04 16.38 -6.34
CA ASN A 140 -16.45 17.75 -6.57
C ASN A 140 -15.27 18.69 -6.89
N GLY A 141 -14.03 18.19 -6.92
CA GLY A 141 -12.84 19.01 -7.10
C GLY A 141 -12.43 19.80 -5.85
N LEU A 142 -13.05 19.50 -4.71
CA LEU A 142 -12.69 20.11 -3.43
C LEU A 142 -11.44 19.45 -2.85
N SER A 143 -10.70 20.22 -2.05
CA SER A 143 -9.57 19.71 -1.29
C SER A 143 -10.04 19.16 0.05
N ILE A 144 -9.48 18.02 0.46
CA ILE A 144 -9.72 17.41 1.77
C ILE A 144 -8.44 17.46 2.60
N THR A 145 -8.59 17.52 3.93
CA THR A 145 -7.50 17.49 4.91
C THR A 145 -7.69 16.32 5.85
N PHE A 146 -6.66 15.50 6.04
CA PHE A 146 -6.68 14.36 6.96
C PHE A 146 -5.28 14.03 7.50
N THR A 147 -5.23 13.20 8.53
CA THR A 147 -3.97 12.73 9.14
C THR A 147 -3.50 11.45 8.45
N ALA A 148 -2.29 11.48 7.89
CA ALA A 148 -1.64 10.37 7.22
C ALA A 148 -0.43 9.84 8.01
N VAL A 149 0.00 8.61 7.71
CA VAL A 149 1.17 8.00 8.35
C VAL A 149 2.34 7.98 7.37
N SER A 150 3.47 8.54 7.77
CA SER A 150 4.71 8.51 6.98
C SER A 150 5.31 7.11 6.97
N ARG A 151 6.25 6.85 6.04
CA ARG A 151 7.02 5.59 6.00
C ARG A 151 7.74 5.28 7.32
N ASN A 152 8.06 6.32 8.09
CA ASN A 152 8.74 6.21 9.39
C ASN A 152 7.76 6.06 10.56
N GLY A 153 6.45 5.92 10.31
CA GLY A 153 5.42 5.81 11.35
C GLY A 153 4.98 7.14 11.97
N GLN A 154 5.57 8.27 11.55
CA GLN A 154 5.17 9.59 12.05
C GLN A 154 3.85 10.06 11.41
N LEU A 155 2.91 10.52 12.23
CA LEU A 155 1.67 11.13 11.78
C LEU A 155 1.95 12.53 11.22
N PHE A 156 1.33 12.86 10.10
CA PHE A 156 1.37 14.19 9.52
C PHE A 156 0.03 14.55 8.89
N THR A 157 -0.37 15.82 9.03
CA THR A 157 -1.57 16.35 8.38
C THR A 157 -1.25 16.63 6.91
N VAL A 158 -2.09 16.14 6.01
CA VAL A 158 -1.99 16.38 4.57
C VAL A 158 -3.28 17.01 4.08
N THR A 159 -3.13 18.01 3.23
CA THR A 159 -4.23 18.60 2.48
C THR A 159 -3.97 18.40 0.99
N GLY A 160 -5.01 18.15 0.22
CA GLY A 160 -4.88 17.90 -1.22
C GLY A 160 -6.21 17.63 -1.90
N SER A 161 -6.17 17.43 -3.20
CA SER A 161 -7.35 17.22 -4.04
C SER A 161 -7.13 16.07 -5.03
N LEU A 162 -8.20 15.72 -5.75
CA LEU A 162 -8.15 14.67 -6.77
C LEU A 162 -7.56 15.26 -8.06
N GLN A 163 -6.48 14.65 -8.57
CA GLN A 163 -5.79 15.11 -9.77
C GLN A 163 -5.37 13.94 -10.67
N GLN A 164 -5.18 14.24 -11.96
CA GLN A 164 -4.59 13.31 -12.91
C GLN A 164 -3.07 13.29 -12.77
N GLN A 165 -2.49 12.11 -12.65
CA GLN A 165 -1.07 11.88 -12.45
C GLN A 165 -0.54 10.83 -13.43
N LYS A 166 0.76 10.86 -13.74
CA LYS A 166 1.42 9.91 -14.64
C LYS A 166 2.40 9.02 -13.87
N TYR A 167 2.24 7.70 -13.96
CA TYR A 167 3.17 6.72 -13.37
C TYR A 167 3.53 5.66 -14.40
N LYS A 168 4.84 5.47 -14.64
CA LYS A 168 5.38 4.54 -15.65
C LYS A 168 4.69 4.69 -17.03
N GLY A 169 4.45 5.93 -17.44
CA GLY A 169 3.81 6.25 -18.73
C GLY A 169 2.30 6.05 -18.80
N LYS A 170 1.64 5.64 -17.71
CA LYS A 170 0.18 5.51 -17.63
C LYS A 170 -0.42 6.64 -16.79
N ASP A 171 -1.44 7.29 -17.34
CA ASP A 171 -2.21 8.30 -16.63
C ASP A 171 -3.22 7.63 -15.70
N TYR A 172 -3.38 8.18 -14.50
CA TYR A 172 -4.31 7.69 -13.50
C TYR A 172 -4.81 8.85 -12.63
N TRP A 173 -6.02 8.72 -12.11
CA TRP A 173 -6.58 9.66 -11.13
C TRP A 173 -6.23 9.23 -9.71
N GLY A 174 -5.76 10.18 -8.91
CA GLY A 174 -5.35 9.93 -7.53
C GLY A 174 -5.36 11.18 -6.67
N PHE A 175 -5.30 10.99 -5.35
CA PHE A 175 -5.12 12.10 -4.42
C PHE A 175 -3.70 12.66 -4.57
N ALA A 176 -3.63 13.93 -4.95
CA ALA A 176 -2.40 14.70 -5.01
C ALA A 176 -2.38 15.66 -3.83
N ARG A 177 -1.26 15.63 -3.09
CA ARG A 177 -1.04 16.58 -2.01
C ARG A 177 -0.92 17.99 -2.60
N ASP A 178 -1.59 18.94 -1.98
CA ASP A 178 -1.41 20.34 -2.27
C ASP A 178 -0.40 20.90 -1.27
N ALA A 179 0.81 21.19 -1.75
CA ALA A 179 1.87 21.74 -0.90
C ALA A 179 1.58 23.20 -0.49
N ASP A 180 0.68 23.86 -1.23
CA ASP A 180 0.23 25.23 -1.04
C ASP A 180 -1.24 25.24 -0.59
N ALA A 181 -1.68 24.21 0.12
CA ALA A 181 -2.94 24.24 0.85
C ALA A 181 -2.72 24.73 2.29
N ILE A 182 -3.70 25.48 2.79
CA ILE A 182 -3.77 25.89 4.20
C ILE A 182 -4.08 24.65 5.03
N PRO A 183 -3.23 24.26 5.99
CA PRO A 183 -3.52 23.18 6.92
C PRO A 183 -4.76 23.50 7.75
N ASN A 184 -5.54 22.48 8.16
CA ASN A 184 -6.67 22.70 9.07
C ASN A 184 -6.24 23.08 10.50
N GLU A 185 -4.98 22.83 10.88
CA GLU A 185 -4.45 23.18 12.20
C GLU A 185 -3.09 23.88 12.06
N TRP A 186 -2.85 24.91 12.85
CA TRP A 186 -1.56 25.57 12.96
C TRP A 186 -1.22 25.89 14.42
N GLN A 187 -0.07 25.39 14.89
CA GLN A 187 0.40 25.59 16.26
C GLN A 187 -0.65 25.25 17.34
N GLY A 188 -1.42 24.18 17.13
CA GLY A 188 -2.46 23.73 18.07
C GLY A 188 -3.80 24.46 17.97
N HIS A 189 -3.92 25.44 17.07
CA HIS A 189 -5.20 26.07 16.74
C HIS A 189 -5.83 25.39 15.52
N CYS A 190 -7.05 24.88 15.68
CA CYS A 190 -7.85 24.30 14.60
C CYS A 190 -8.71 25.38 13.93
N PHE A 191 -8.46 25.65 12.65
CA PHE A 191 -9.21 26.67 11.92
C PHE A 191 -10.66 26.25 11.69
N THR A 192 -11.55 27.21 11.83
CA THR A 192 -12.93 27.16 11.38
C THR A 192 -13.02 27.29 9.85
N VAL A 193 -14.18 26.91 9.29
CA VAL A 193 -14.44 27.08 7.84
C VAL A 193 -14.30 28.54 7.43
N GLN A 194 -14.78 29.47 8.26
CA GLN A 194 -14.69 30.91 8.01
C GLN A 194 -13.22 31.37 8.00
N GLU A 195 -12.43 31.01 9.01
CA GLU A 195 -11.01 31.38 9.07
C GLU A 195 -10.23 30.84 7.86
N LEU A 196 -10.56 29.62 7.40
CA LEU A 196 -9.98 29.06 6.18
C LEU A 196 -10.38 29.86 4.93
N GLU A 197 -11.62 30.33 4.83
CA GLU A 197 -12.08 31.19 3.72
C GLU A 197 -11.39 32.54 3.74
N GLU A 198 -11.29 33.19 4.90
CA GLU A 198 -10.57 34.45 5.10
C GLU A 198 -9.09 34.29 4.68
N LEU A 199 -8.42 33.24 5.16
CA LEU A 199 -7.04 32.94 4.75
C LEU A 199 -6.91 32.65 3.25
N ARG A 200 -7.90 31.99 2.62
CA ARG A 200 -7.90 31.74 1.16
C ARG A 200 -8.06 33.02 0.35
N ASN A 201 -8.85 33.96 0.85
CA ASN A 201 -9.07 35.27 0.22
C ASN A 201 -7.85 36.20 0.38
N GLY A 202 -6.91 35.83 1.24
CA GLY A 202 -5.71 36.62 1.54
C GLY A 202 -5.90 37.58 2.72
N ASP A 203 -7.00 37.44 3.44
CA ASP A 203 -7.26 38.19 4.67
C ASP A 203 -6.40 37.69 5.83
N THR A 204 -6.38 38.48 6.90
CA THR A 204 -5.65 38.16 8.11
C THR A 204 -6.60 37.76 9.24
N ILE A 205 -6.31 36.67 9.93
CA ILE A 205 -7.14 36.17 11.04
C ILE A 205 -6.40 36.30 12.37
N TYR A 206 -7.11 36.53 13.47
CA TYR A 206 -6.52 36.62 14.80
C TYR A 206 -6.65 35.30 15.55
N ILE A 207 -5.52 34.70 15.92
CA ILE A 207 -5.45 33.44 16.66
C ILE A 207 -5.00 33.69 18.11
N PRO A 208 -5.91 33.56 19.11
CA PRO A 208 -5.59 33.80 20.52
C PRO A 208 -4.96 32.61 21.25
N ASP A 209 -5.03 31.42 20.68
CA ASP A 209 -4.81 30.12 21.32
C ASP A 209 -3.66 29.30 20.70
N ALA A 210 -2.88 29.88 19.78
CA ALA A 210 -1.71 29.22 19.22
C ALA A 210 -0.65 28.93 20.30
N ILE A 211 0.16 27.89 20.08
CA ILE A 211 1.22 27.44 21.00
C ILE A 211 2.58 27.58 20.30
N SER A 212 3.46 28.38 20.90
CA SER A 212 4.83 28.56 20.39
C SER A 212 5.60 27.23 20.38
N SER A 213 6.06 26.81 19.21
CA SER A 213 6.87 25.59 19.05
C SER A 213 8.21 25.63 19.81
N ARG A 214 8.71 26.83 20.14
CA ARG A 214 9.97 27.01 20.86
C ARG A 214 9.82 26.95 22.38
N SER A 215 8.73 27.51 22.91
CA SER A 215 8.55 27.72 24.35
C SER A 215 7.37 26.96 24.95
N ASN A 216 6.55 26.32 24.12
CA ASN A 216 5.30 25.64 24.50
C ASN A 216 4.36 26.51 25.34
N ARG A 217 4.36 27.83 25.08
CA ARG A 217 3.53 28.82 25.77
C ARG A 217 2.46 29.37 24.81
N PRO A 218 1.31 29.85 25.34
CA PRO A 218 0.30 30.54 24.54
C PRO A 218 0.92 31.71 23.80
N LEU A 219 0.65 31.75 22.50
CA LEU A 219 1.05 32.78 21.55
C LEU A 219 -0.23 33.34 20.95
N ARG A 220 -0.46 34.63 21.16
CA ARG A 220 -1.53 35.37 20.48
C ARG A 220 -0.92 36.03 19.26
N CYS A 221 -1.44 35.75 18.08
CA CYS A 221 -0.90 36.32 16.85
C CYS A 221 -1.96 36.48 15.78
N THR A 222 -1.74 37.43 14.88
CA THR A 222 -2.51 37.57 13.65
C THR A 222 -1.79 36.80 12.55
N LEU A 223 -2.48 35.92 11.84
CA LEU A 223 -1.95 35.10 10.76
C LEU A 223 -2.40 35.63 9.40
N CYS A 224 -1.53 35.53 8.40
CA CYS A 224 -1.88 35.68 6.99
C CYS A 224 -1.37 34.48 6.17
N TYR A 225 -2.05 34.18 5.07
CA TYR A 225 -1.60 33.16 4.11
C TYR A 225 -0.95 33.82 2.90
N THR A 226 0.39 33.79 2.85
CA THR A 226 1.16 34.52 1.83
C THR A 226 2.29 33.70 1.23
N GLN A 227 2.79 34.11 0.06
CA GLN A 227 3.88 33.43 -0.64
C GLN A 227 5.24 33.85 -0.07
N VAL A 228 5.96 32.90 0.52
CA VAL A 228 7.32 33.08 1.05
C VAL A 228 8.27 32.12 0.34
N ASN A 229 9.27 32.66 -0.36
CA ASN A 229 10.24 31.88 -1.15
C ASN A 229 9.57 30.95 -2.18
N GLY A 230 8.55 31.45 -2.87
CA GLY A 230 7.83 30.70 -3.91
C GLY A 230 6.80 29.71 -3.39
N LYS A 231 6.65 29.53 -2.07
CA LYS A 231 5.69 28.61 -1.43
C LYS A 231 4.71 29.37 -0.55
N LYS A 232 3.42 29.06 -0.62
CA LYS A 232 2.43 29.70 0.26
C LYS A 232 2.51 29.12 1.67
N LYS A 233 2.53 30.00 2.68
CA LYS A 233 2.68 29.66 4.09
C LYS A 233 1.84 30.56 4.97
N LEU A 234 1.42 30.00 6.11
CA LEU A 234 0.88 30.78 7.21
C LEU A 234 2.02 31.52 7.91
N VAL A 235 1.94 32.85 7.92
CA VAL A 235 2.95 33.71 8.52
C VAL A 235 2.26 34.59 9.58
N PRO A 236 2.79 34.63 10.81
CA PRO A 236 2.33 35.61 11.78
C PRO A 236 2.73 37.01 11.32
N VAL A 237 1.74 37.88 11.15
CA VAL A 237 1.91 39.28 10.84
C VAL A 237 2.31 39.99 12.13
N ARG A 238 3.37 40.80 12.06
CA ARG A 238 3.67 41.75 13.14
C ARG A 238 2.66 42.90 13.02
N VAL A 239 1.69 42.90 13.93
CA VAL A 239 0.95 44.11 14.31
C VAL A 239 1.79 44.97 15.24
#